data_AF-A0A3D1PQC4-F1
#
_entry.id   AF-A0A3D1PQC4-F1
#
_cell.length_a   1.000
_cell.length_b   1.000
_cell.length_c   1.000
_cell.angle_alpha   90.00
_cell.angle_beta   90.00
_cell.angle_gamma   90.00
#
_symmetry.space_group_name_H-M   'P 1'
#
loop_
_entity.id
_entity.type
_entity.pdbx_description
1 polymer ?
#
loop_
_entity_poly.entity_id
_entity_poly.type
_entity_poly.pdbx_seq_one_letter_code
_entity_poly.pdbx_strand_id
1 'polypeptide(L)'
;MKKTSVFQNSLIWFGAGVSIAEILTGTYFAPLGMAKGFAAILLGHLIGCTMMFFAGLIGGRTGLSAMETSKLSFGKKGSLWFAALNVLQLVGWTAIMIYDGALAANGIAGVGAWLWCLVIGALILVWILIGLTDLGRINQVVMVLL
;
A
#
# COMPACT_ATOMS: atom_id res chain seq x y z
N MET A 1 -16.21 -14.75 5.84
CA MET A 1 -14.83 -14.31 5.53
C MET A 1 -13.91 -14.78 6.65
N LYS A 2 -12.76 -15.38 6.34
CA LYS A 2 -11.78 -15.82 7.34
C LYS A 2 -11.09 -14.58 7.93
N LYS A 3 -11.10 -14.41 9.26
CA LYS A 3 -10.41 -13.29 9.91
C LYS A 3 -8.90 -13.55 9.91
N THR A 4 -8.11 -12.50 9.67
CA THR A 4 -6.64 -12.56 9.77
C THR A 4 -6.20 -12.49 11.23
N SER A 5 -5.09 -13.15 11.57
CA SER A 5 -4.49 -13.03 12.90
C SER A 5 -3.74 -11.70 13.05
N VAL A 6 -3.45 -11.29 14.29
CA VAL A 6 -2.63 -10.11 14.58
C VAL A 6 -1.28 -10.22 13.88
N PHE A 7 -0.63 -11.38 13.98
CA PHE A 7 0.65 -11.63 13.33
C PHE A 7 0.59 -11.51 11.81
N GLN A 8 -0.45 -12.08 11.16
CA GLN A 8 -0.64 -11.93 9.72
C GLN A 8 -0.84 -10.47 9.32
N ASN A 9 -1.63 -9.72 10.09
CA ASN A 9 -1.80 -8.29 9.85
C ASN A 9 -0.48 -7.53 10.00
N SER A 10 0.33 -7.85 11.02
CA SER A 10 1.64 -7.22 11.19
C SER A 10 2.57 -7.48 10.00
N LEU A 11 2.58 -8.70 9.45
CA LEU A 11 3.37 -9.01 8.24
C LEU A 11 2.88 -8.26 7.01
N ILE A 12 1.56 -8.11 6.85
CA ILE A 12 0.97 -7.33 5.75
C ILE A 12 1.41 -5.86 5.83
N TRP A 13 1.36 -5.26 7.02
CA TRP A 13 1.78 -3.88 7.23
C TRP A 13 3.28 -3.69 7.15
N PHE A 14 4.06 -4.67 7.60
CA PHE A 14 5.51 -4.66 7.44
C PHE A 14 5.89 -4.67 5.96
N GLY A 15 5.36 -5.62 5.18
CA GLY A 15 5.63 -5.68 3.74
C GLY A 15 5.13 -4.44 2.99
N ALA A 16 4.04 -3.81 3.44
CA ALA A 16 3.57 -2.55 2.87
C ALA A 16 4.48 -1.36 3.21
N GLY A 17 5.17 -1.38 4.36
CA GLY A 17 6.06 -0.30 4.80
C GLY A 17 7.52 -0.43 4.32
N VAL A 18 7.88 -1.56 3.70
CA VAL A 18 9.18 -1.76 3.04
C VAL A 18 8.98 -1.61 1.53
N SER A 19 9.00 -0.38 1.02
CA SER A 19 8.90 -0.13 -0.42
C SER A 19 9.84 0.97 -0.90
N ILE A 20 9.94 1.11 -2.22
CA ILE A 20 10.74 2.17 -2.88
C ILE A 20 10.27 3.56 -2.43
N ALA A 21 8.98 3.74 -2.15
CA ALA A 21 8.43 5.02 -1.72
C ALA A 21 9.00 5.48 -0.38
N GLU A 22 9.19 4.58 0.59
CA GLU A 22 9.79 4.89 1.89
C GLU A 22 11.28 5.21 1.74
N ILE A 23 11.99 4.45 0.88
CA ILE A 23 13.40 4.72 0.58
C ILE A 23 13.55 6.13 0.00
N LEU A 24 12.77 6.48 -1.04
CA LEU A 24 12.77 7.80 -1.66
C LEU A 24 12.40 8.91 -0.67
N THR A 25 11.36 8.69 0.13
CA THR A 25 10.97 9.65 1.18
C THR A 25 12.10 9.89 2.18
N GLY A 26 12.82 8.83 2.57
CA GLY A 26 14.01 8.93 3.41
C GLY A 26 15.10 9.81 2.79
N THR A 27 15.34 9.69 1.47
CA THR A 27 16.29 10.57 0.77
C THR A 27 15.87 12.03 0.79
N TYR A 28 14.56 12.33 0.70
CA TYR A 28 14.03 13.69 0.82
C TYR A 28 14.18 14.27 2.22
N PHE A 29 14.23 13.44 3.26
CA PHE A 29 14.50 13.87 4.63
C PHE A 29 15.99 14.02 4.95
N ALA A 30 16.89 13.52 4.12
CA ALA A 30 18.34 13.60 4.35
C ALA A 30 18.85 15.03 4.66
N PRO A 31 18.38 16.11 3.98
CA PRO A 31 18.82 17.48 4.28
C PRO A 31 18.46 17.98 5.70
N LEU A 32 17.50 17.36 6.38
CA LEU A 32 17.13 17.73 7.75
C LEU A 32 18.18 17.28 8.79
N GLY A 33 19.07 16.36 8.41
CA GLY A 33 19.99 15.67 9.31
C GLY A 33 19.31 14.58 10.13
N MET A 34 20.12 13.69 10.72
CA MET A 34 19.65 12.46 11.38
C MET A 34 18.56 12.72 12.43
N ALA A 35 18.81 13.65 13.38
CA ALA A 35 17.89 13.88 14.50
C ALA A 35 16.52 14.39 14.04
N LYS A 36 16.48 15.40 13.16
CA LYS A 36 15.22 15.97 12.68
C LYS A 36 14.50 15.05 11.70
N GLY A 37 15.24 14.33 10.86
CA GLY A 37 14.68 13.31 9.97
C GLY A 37 13.98 12.20 10.75
N PHE A 38 14.63 11.65 11.78
CA PHE A 38 14.01 10.65 12.66
C PHE A 38 12.80 11.21 13.41
N ALA A 39 12.89 12.43 13.95
CA ALA A 39 11.75 13.06 14.60
C ALA A 39 10.55 13.22 13.64
N ALA A 40 10.78 13.64 12.40
CA ALA A 40 9.73 13.76 11.39
C ALA A 40 9.09 12.41 11.05
N ILE A 41 9.90 11.36 10.88
CA ILE A 41 9.40 9.99 10.63
C ILE A 41 8.53 9.52 11.81
N LEU A 42 9.02 9.64 13.05
CA LEU A 42 8.30 9.18 14.24
C LEU A 42 6.98 9.95 14.45
N LEU A 43 6.99 11.27 14.24
CA LEU A 43 5.78 12.10 14.32
C LEU A 43 4.78 11.72 13.23
N GLY A 44 5.24 11.53 11.99
CA GLY A 44 4.40 11.07 10.89
C GLY A 44 3.76 9.71 11.18
N HIS A 45 4.52 8.76 11.71
CA HIS A 45 4.00 7.45 12.14
C HIS A 45 2.98 7.59 13.26
N LEU A 46 3.24 8.41 14.28
CA LEU A 46 2.30 8.59 15.38
C LEU A 46 0.95 9.12 14.87
N ILE A 47 0.97 10.13 14.01
CA ILE A 47 -0.25 10.72 13.43
C ILE A 47 -0.97 9.70 12.55
N GLY A 48 -0.24 9.09 11.60
CA GLY A 48 -0.78 8.11 10.65
C GLY A 48 -1.35 6.88 11.34
N CYS A 49 -0.59 6.26 12.25
CA CYS A 49 -1.02 5.09 13.01
C CYS A 49 -2.23 5.40 13.88
N THR A 50 -2.32 6.59 14.47
CA THR A 50 -3.50 6.99 15.27
C THR A 50 -4.75 7.07 14.41
N MET A 51 -4.69 7.77 13.26
CA MET A 51 -5.82 7.87 12.32
C MET A 51 -6.23 6.47 11.83
N MET A 52 -5.23 5.67 11.46
CA MET A 52 -5.45 4.35 10.93
C MET A 52 -6.02 3.38 11.97
N PHE A 53 -5.58 3.47 13.23
CA PHE A 53 -6.12 2.70 14.34
C PHE A 53 -7.62 2.95 14.53
N PHE A 54 -8.05 4.22 14.52
CA PHE A 54 -9.48 4.53 14.66
C PHE A 54 -10.30 4.04 13.47
N ALA A 55 -9.80 4.21 12.24
CA ALA A 55 -10.46 3.66 11.05
C ALA A 55 -10.56 2.12 11.12
N GLY A 56 -9.48 1.44 11.52
CA GLY A 56 -9.43 0.01 11.72
C GLY A 56 -10.35 -0.48 12.83
N LEU A 57 -10.48 0.27 13.93
CA LEU A 57 -11.40 -0.03 15.04
C LEU A 57 -12.86 0.01 14.59
N ILE A 58 -13.24 1.01 13.76
CA ILE A 58 -14.58 1.11 13.19
C ILE A 58 -14.84 -0.10 12.28
N GLY A 59 -13.92 -0.44 11.37
CA GLY A 59 -14.05 -1.61 10.50
C GLY A 59 -14.12 -2.92 11.28
N GLY A 60 -13.30 -3.08 12.32
CA GLY A 60 -13.26 -4.27 13.17
C GLY A 60 -14.55 -4.47 13.99
N ARG A 61 -15.19 -3.38 14.43
CA ARG A 61 -16.46 -3.43 15.18
C ARG A 61 -17.68 -3.61 14.29
N THR A 62 -17.71 -2.94 13.14
CA THR A 62 -18.87 -2.92 12.24
C THR A 62 -18.86 -4.07 11.24
N GLY A 63 -17.68 -4.62 10.91
CA GLY A 63 -17.51 -5.59 9.83
C GLY A 63 -17.70 -4.99 8.43
N LEU A 64 -17.87 -3.67 8.34
CA LEU A 64 -18.06 -2.95 7.09
C LEU A 64 -16.71 -2.62 6.43
N SER A 65 -16.69 -2.59 5.10
CA SER A 65 -15.54 -2.08 4.34
C SER A 65 -15.33 -0.58 4.55
N ALA A 66 -14.14 -0.08 4.24
CA ALA A 66 -13.83 1.36 4.35
C ALA A 66 -14.80 2.25 3.55
N MET A 67 -15.27 1.81 2.38
CA MET A 67 -16.24 2.57 1.60
C MET A 67 -17.65 2.49 2.19
N GLU A 68 -18.00 1.39 2.85
CA GLU A 68 -19.28 1.28 3.56
C GLU A 68 -19.32 2.10 4.83
N THR A 69 -18.21 2.19 5.58
CA THR A 69 -18.14 3.07 6.75
C THR A 69 -18.27 4.53 6.35
N SER A 70 -17.79 4.93 5.17
CA SER A 70 -17.98 6.30 4.65
C SER A 70 -19.46 6.66 4.43
N LYS A 71 -20.31 5.67 4.11
CA LYS A 71 -21.76 5.86 3.95
C LYS A 71 -22.45 6.22 5.26
N LEU A 72 -21.89 5.82 6.41
CA LEU A 72 -22.45 6.13 7.72
C LEU A 72 -22.43 7.64 8.00
N SER A 73 -21.43 8.34 7.48
CA SER A 73 -21.27 9.79 7.66
C SER A 73 -21.83 10.61 6.50
N PHE A 74 -21.65 10.15 5.26
CA PHE A 74 -21.95 10.93 4.05
C PHE A 74 -23.17 10.42 3.25
N GLY A 75 -23.82 9.36 3.73
CA GLY A 75 -24.91 8.69 3.03
C GLY A 75 -24.48 8.01 1.73
N LYS A 76 -25.44 7.39 1.04
CA LYS A 76 -25.17 6.62 -0.19
C LYS A 76 -24.61 7.48 -1.31
N LYS A 77 -25.21 8.65 -1.58
CA LYS A 77 -24.79 9.54 -2.67
C LYS A 77 -23.44 10.22 -2.37
N GLY A 78 -23.21 10.68 -1.13
CA GLY A 78 -21.93 11.29 -0.75
C GLY A 78 -20.77 10.29 -0.79
N SER A 79 -21.00 9.03 -0.40
CA SER A 79 -19.97 7.99 -0.46
C SER A 79 -19.44 7.70 -1.88
N LEU A 80 -20.24 7.95 -2.92
CA LEU A 80 -19.83 7.70 -4.31
C LEU A 80 -18.67 8.60 -4.73
N TRP A 81 -18.63 9.83 -4.22
CA TRP A 81 -17.53 10.76 -4.50
C TRP A 81 -16.22 10.27 -3.89
N PHE A 82 -16.24 9.82 -2.63
CA PHE A 82 -15.08 9.24 -1.97
C PHE A 82 -14.63 7.93 -2.63
N ALA A 83 -15.56 7.09 -3.07
CA ALA A 83 -15.25 5.88 -3.82
C ALA A 83 -14.57 6.21 -5.15
N ALA A 84 -15.06 7.21 -5.90
CA ALA A 84 -14.44 7.63 -7.15
C ALA A 84 -13.01 8.17 -6.93
N LEU A 85 -12.82 9.01 -5.92
CA LEU A 85 -11.49 9.51 -5.54
C LEU A 85 -10.56 8.39 -5.08
N ASN A 86 -11.07 7.41 -4.34
CA ASN A 86 -10.29 6.25 -3.91
C ASN A 86 -9.85 5.39 -5.10
N VAL A 87 -10.74 5.13 -6.07
CA VAL A 87 -10.38 4.41 -7.30
C VAL A 87 -9.33 5.18 -8.10
N LEU A 88 -9.51 6.50 -8.28
CA LEU A 88 -8.53 7.32 -8.98
C LEU A 88 -7.16 7.29 -8.28
N GLN A 89 -7.12 7.37 -6.96
CA GLN A 89 -5.91 7.26 -6.16
C GLN A 89 -5.23 5.89 -6.33
N LEU A 90 -6.00 4.79 -6.30
CA LEU A 90 -5.46 3.45 -6.49
C LEU A 90 -4.87 3.27 -7.88
N VAL A 91 -5.54 3.75 -8.94
CA VAL A 91 -5.02 3.72 -10.31
C VAL A 91 -3.71 4.51 -10.40
N GLY A 92 -3.69 5.73 -9.85
CA GLY A 92 -2.48 6.56 -9.82
C GLY A 92 -1.33 5.91 -9.04
N TRP A 93 -1.64 5.30 -7.90
CA TRP A 93 -0.66 4.61 -7.07
C TRP A 93 -0.06 3.40 -7.77
N THR A 94 -0.89 2.57 -8.41
CA THR A 94 -0.40 1.43 -9.21
C THR A 94 0.48 1.91 -10.37
N ALA A 95 0.12 3.01 -11.03
CA ALA A 95 0.93 3.57 -12.12
C ALA A 95 2.32 4.02 -11.64
N ILE A 96 2.40 4.73 -10.51
CA ILE A 96 3.69 5.16 -9.93
C ILE A 96 4.53 3.96 -9.51
N MET A 97 3.93 2.95 -8.89
CA MET A 97 4.66 1.74 -8.48
C MET A 97 5.22 0.94 -9.66
N ILE A 98 4.47 0.85 -10.76
CA ILE A 98 4.98 0.24 -12.00
C ILE A 98 6.13 1.07 -12.57
N TYR A 99 5.99 2.39 -12.59
CA TYR A 99 6.99 3.30 -13.13
C TYR A 99 8.31 3.24 -12.35
N ASP A 100 8.27 3.42 -11.03
CA ASP A 100 9.46 3.38 -10.17
C ASP A 100 10.11 2.00 -10.17
N GLY A 101 9.30 0.93 -10.15
CA GLY A 101 9.79 -0.44 -10.29
C GLY A 101 10.47 -0.69 -11.63
N ALA A 102 9.93 -0.13 -12.72
CA ALA A 102 10.52 -0.25 -14.04
C ALA A 102 11.84 0.52 -14.17
N LEU A 103 11.94 1.71 -13.57
CA LEU A 103 13.19 2.46 -13.50
C LEU A 103 14.26 1.70 -12.71
N ALA A 104 13.89 1.14 -11.55
CA ALA A 104 14.81 0.34 -10.72
C ALA A 104 15.32 -0.90 -11.47
N ALA A 105 14.42 -1.67 -12.11
CA ALA A 105 14.79 -2.85 -12.89
C ALA A 105 15.66 -2.48 -14.11
N ASN A 106 15.32 -1.38 -14.79
CA ASN A 106 16.10 -0.89 -15.92
C ASN A 106 17.52 -0.43 -15.52
N GLY A 107 17.68 0.08 -14.30
CA GLY A 107 19.00 0.42 -13.75
C GLY A 107 19.95 -0.78 -13.65
N ILE A 108 19.40 -2.00 -13.50
CA ILE A 108 20.17 -3.25 -13.46
C ILE A 108 20.33 -3.83 -14.87
N ALA A 109 19.23 -3.86 -15.63
CA ALA A 109 19.16 -4.44 -16.97
C ALA A 109 18.64 -3.37 -17.94
N GLY A 110 19.57 -2.70 -18.63
CA GLY A 110 19.33 -1.54 -19.51
C GLY A 110 18.63 -1.83 -20.83
N VAL A 111 17.59 -2.67 -20.81
CA VAL A 111 16.78 -3.06 -21.99
C VAL A 111 15.65 -2.07 -22.30
N GLY A 112 15.44 -1.07 -21.45
CA GLY A 112 14.45 0.00 -21.59
C GLY A 112 13.33 -0.09 -20.54
N ALA A 113 13.05 1.03 -19.87
CA ALA A 113 12.02 1.10 -18.82
C ALA A 113 10.61 0.75 -19.35
N TRP A 114 10.29 1.05 -20.60
CA TRP A 114 9.00 0.71 -21.21
C TRP A 114 8.74 -0.80 -21.22
N LEU A 115 9.79 -1.62 -21.45
CA LEU A 115 9.69 -3.07 -21.44
C LEU A 115 9.43 -3.57 -20.02
N TRP A 116 10.14 -3.02 -19.03
CA TRP A 116 9.92 -3.35 -17.63
C TRP A 116 8.52 -2.95 -17.13
N CYS A 117 7.96 -1.83 -17.60
CA CYS A 117 6.56 -1.49 -17.31
C CYS A 117 5.59 -2.59 -17.79
N LEU A 118 5.80 -3.12 -19.00
CA LEU A 118 4.99 -4.21 -19.55
C LEU A 118 5.17 -5.52 -18.77
N VAL A 119 6.41 -5.86 -18.42
CA VAL A 119 6.73 -7.06 -17.63
C VAL A 119 6.08 -6.99 -16.25
N ILE A 120 6.25 -5.88 -15.52
CA ILE A 120 5.65 -5.69 -14.19
C ILE A 120 4.12 -5.69 -14.29
N GLY A 121 3.54 -5.00 -15.28
CA GLY A 121 2.10 -5.02 -15.52
C GLY A 121 1.56 -6.43 -15.77
N ALA A 122 2.25 -7.23 -16.59
CA ALA A 122 1.89 -8.62 -16.84
C ALA A 122 1.98 -9.48 -15.56
N LEU A 123 3.03 -9.29 -14.76
CA LEU A 123 3.18 -9.98 -13.47
C LEU A 123 2.06 -9.62 -12.48
N ILE A 124 1.64 -8.36 -12.43
CA ILE A 124 0.48 -7.93 -11.61
C ILE A 124 -0.80 -8.61 -12.09
N LEU A 125 -1.03 -8.72 -13.40
CA LEU A 125 -2.20 -9.43 -13.94
C LEU A 125 -2.19 -10.91 -13.52
N VAL A 126 -1.04 -11.58 -13.65
CA VAL A 126 -0.85 -12.96 -13.20
C VAL A 126 -1.12 -13.07 -11.69
N TRP A 127 -0.62 -12.13 -10.91
CA TRP A 127 -0.84 -12.08 -9.47
C TRP A 127 -2.32 -11.94 -9.10
N ILE A 128 -3.06 -11.08 -9.79
CA ILE A 128 -4.51 -10.93 -9.59
C ILE A 128 -5.24 -12.24 -9.89
N LEU A 129 -4.88 -12.93 -10.97
CA LEU A 129 -5.48 -14.22 -11.34
C LEU A 129 -5.25 -15.29 -10.27
N ILE A 130 -4.04 -15.36 -9.69
CA ILE A 130 -3.69 -16.28 -8.60
C ILE A 130 -4.38 -15.87 -7.29
N GLY A 131 -4.41 -14.57 -6.98
CA GLY A 131 -4.98 -13.99 -5.77
C GLY A 131 -6.49 -14.21 -5.62
N LEU A 132 -7.21 -14.53 -6.71
CA LEU A 132 -8.60 -14.96 -6.65
C LEU A 132 -8.77 -16.35 -6.02
N THR A 133 -7.71 -17.15 -5.92
CA THR A 133 -7.76 -18.57 -5.47
C THR A 133 -7.12 -18.86 -4.11
N ASP A 134 -6.03 -18.19 -3.68
CA ASP A 134 -5.39 -18.53 -2.39
C ASP A 134 -4.52 -17.41 -1.76
N LEU A 135 -5.15 -16.48 -1.05
CA LEU A 135 -4.50 -15.28 -0.46
C LEU A 135 -3.65 -15.53 0.80
N GLY A 136 -3.88 -16.64 1.51
CA GLY A 136 -3.41 -16.77 2.90
C GLY A 136 -1.95 -17.21 3.05
N ARG A 137 -1.50 -18.18 2.25
CA ARG A 137 -0.16 -18.79 2.39
C ARG A 137 0.90 -18.08 1.55
N ILE A 138 0.53 -17.63 0.35
CA ILE A 138 1.46 -16.99 -0.58
C ILE A 138 1.89 -15.60 -0.07
N ASN A 139 0.94 -14.79 0.41
CA ASN A 139 1.25 -13.48 0.99
C ASN A 139 2.21 -13.58 2.18
N GLN A 140 2.05 -14.60 3.03
CA GLN A 140 2.92 -14.80 4.18
C GLN A 140 4.37 -15.12 3.76
N VAL A 141 4.56 -15.89 2.69
CA VAL A 141 5.91 -16.23 2.18
C VAL A 141 6.56 -15.01 1.53
N VAL A 142 5.83 -14.27 0.68
CA VAL A 142 6.37 -13.07 0.02
C VAL A 142 6.77 -12.01 1.04
N MET A 143 5.97 -11.81 2.10
CA MET A 143 6.26 -10.81 3.14
C MET A 143 7.44 -11.18 4.05
N VAL A 144 7.80 -12.46 4.13
CA VAL A 144 8.99 -12.91 4.87
C VAL A 144 10.26 -12.77 4.02
N LEU A 145 10.12 -12.75 2.69
CA LEU A 145 11.24 -12.63 1.74
C LEU A 145 11.61 -11.18 1.40
N LEU A 146 10.81 -10.21 1.84
CA LEU A 146 11.08 -8.76 1.78
C LEU A 146 11.91 -8.32 2.99
#